data_AF-A0A525CWI5-F1
#
_entry.id   AF-A0A525CWI5-F1
#
_cell.length_a   1.000
_cell.length_b   1.000
_cell.length_c   1.000
_cell.angle_alpha   90.00
_cell.angle_beta   90.00
_cell.angle_gamma   90.00
#
_symmetry.space_group_name_H-M   'P 1'
#
loop_
_entity.id
_entity.type
_entity.pdbx_description
1 polymer ?
#
loop_
_entity_poly.entity_id
_entity_poly.type
_entity_poly.pdbx_seq_one_letter_code
_entity_poly.pdbx_strand_id
1 'polypeptide(L)'
;MVDSLTNETQWECGDDVRLIRSVRNDGTYPGKDTGELLIKRGGIGTVVDIGTFLQDQIIYSVHFLDEDRIVGCRPEELIDINEEWIESRFEFREWVRPVCDIPLSDGITIPEGNRGQIIRVMRIPPDKVAYHVHFEAQPGRLLQIPEGLLESYESEY
;
A
#
# COMPACT_ATOMS: atom_id res chain seq x y z
N MET A 1 -23.92 -28.42 -16.02
CA MET A 1 -23.77 -27.59 -14.81
C MET A 1 -22.39 -26.98 -14.96
N VAL A 2 -22.31 -25.73 -15.44
CA VAL A 2 -21.04 -25.06 -15.70
C VAL A 2 -20.64 -24.30 -14.44
N ASP A 3 -19.43 -24.57 -13.95
CA ASP A 3 -18.81 -23.85 -12.84
C ASP A 3 -18.88 -22.35 -13.09
N SER A 4 -19.54 -21.62 -12.18
CA SER A 4 -19.58 -20.16 -12.17
C SER A 4 -18.90 -19.68 -10.90
N LEU A 5 -17.58 -19.84 -10.83
CA LEU A 5 -16.74 -19.00 -9.97
C LEU A 5 -16.63 -17.65 -10.70
N THR A 6 -17.69 -16.85 -10.66
CA THR A 6 -17.56 -15.41 -10.92
C THR A 6 -16.63 -14.90 -9.84
N ASN A 7 -15.39 -14.58 -10.22
CA ASN A 7 -14.52 -13.76 -9.41
C ASN A 7 -15.23 -12.39 -9.36
N GLU A 8 -16.10 -12.19 -8.37
CA GLU A 8 -16.90 -10.97 -8.24
C GLU A 8 -15.93 -9.80 -8.16
N THR A 9 -15.99 -8.92 -9.16
CA THR A 9 -15.20 -7.70 -9.20
C THR A 9 -15.70 -6.79 -8.08
N GLN A 10 -14.77 -6.15 -7.37
CA GLN A 10 -15.08 -5.25 -6.27
C GLN A 10 -15.66 -3.90 -6.74
N TRP A 11 -15.37 -3.52 -7.99
CA TRP A 11 -15.86 -2.31 -8.65
C TRP A 11 -16.29 -2.62 -10.10
N GLU A 12 -17.08 -1.74 -10.67
CA GLU A 12 -17.53 -1.75 -12.07
C GLU A 12 -17.00 -0.54 -12.84
N CYS A 13 -17.08 -0.57 -14.18
CA CYS A 13 -16.74 0.60 -14.99
C CYS A 13 -17.66 1.79 -14.64
N GLY A 14 -17.07 2.94 -14.36
CA GLY A 14 -17.75 4.15 -13.89
C GLY A 14 -17.65 4.38 -12.39
N ASP A 15 -17.19 3.40 -11.61
CA ASP A 15 -16.96 3.59 -10.18
C ASP A 15 -15.72 4.47 -9.93
N ASP A 16 -15.88 5.41 -9.01
CA ASP A 16 -14.78 6.24 -8.52
C ASP A 16 -14.05 5.52 -7.39
N VAL A 17 -12.73 5.47 -7.50
CA VAL A 17 -11.83 4.77 -6.58
C VAL A 17 -10.70 5.69 -6.16
N ARG A 18 -10.08 5.37 -5.02
CA ARG A 18 -8.90 6.06 -4.53
C ARG A 18 -7.72 5.11 -4.39
N LEU A 19 -6.55 5.52 -4.85
CA LEU A 19 -5.31 4.80 -4.62
C LEU A 19 -4.88 4.88 -3.16
N ILE A 20 -4.62 3.74 -2.55
CA ILE A 20 -4.07 3.65 -1.18
C ILE A 20 -2.56 3.44 -1.13
N ARG A 21 -1.93 3.23 -2.30
CA ARG A 21 -0.49 3.07 -2.51
C ARG A 21 -0.08 3.83 -3.77
N SER A 22 1.13 4.37 -3.78
CA SER A 22 1.66 5.04 -4.96
C SER A 22 1.96 4.00 -6.04
N VAL A 23 1.48 4.20 -7.26
CA VAL A 23 1.74 3.31 -8.39
C VAL A 23 2.97 3.80 -9.14
N ARG A 24 3.92 2.89 -9.34
CA ARG A 24 5.15 3.14 -10.10
C ARG A 24 5.19 2.20 -11.30
N ASN A 25 5.79 2.65 -12.38
CA ASN A 25 5.90 1.84 -13.58
C ASN A 25 6.77 0.61 -13.31
N ASP A 26 6.23 -0.59 -13.47
CA ASP A 26 6.97 -1.85 -13.36
C ASP A 26 7.63 -2.28 -14.68
N GLY A 27 7.49 -1.47 -15.72
CA GLY A 27 7.98 -1.73 -17.08
C GLY A 27 6.86 -1.99 -18.09
N THR A 28 5.60 -1.97 -17.67
CA THR A 28 4.44 -2.20 -18.55
C THR A 28 3.83 -0.91 -19.10
N TYR A 29 4.05 0.24 -18.46
CA TYR A 29 3.50 1.53 -18.90
C TYR A 29 4.39 2.17 -19.98
N PRO A 30 3.84 2.56 -21.15
CA PRO A 30 4.61 3.06 -22.28
C PRO A 30 5.20 4.45 -22.02
N GLY A 31 6.43 4.68 -22.49
CA GLY A 31 7.07 6.01 -22.47
C GLY A 31 7.51 6.50 -21.09
N LYS A 32 7.59 5.59 -20.11
CA LYS A 32 8.01 5.87 -18.72
C LYS A 32 9.10 4.91 -18.29
N ASP A 33 10.03 5.38 -17.47
CA ASP A 33 11.11 4.53 -16.96
C ASP A 33 10.58 3.58 -15.86
N THR A 34 11.19 2.40 -15.73
CA THR A 34 10.89 1.49 -14.62
C THR A 34 11.19 2.18 -13.28
N GLY A 35 10.23 2.16 -12.36
CA GLY A 35 10.28 2.82 -11.05
C GLY A 35 9.75 4.26 -11.05
N GLU A 36 9.50 4.86 -12.23
CA GLU A 36 8.93 6.20 -12.33
C GLU A 36 7.53 6.23 -11.69
N LEU A 37 7.26 7.28 -10.90
CA LEU A 37 5.95 7.48 -10.28
C LEU A 37 4.90 7.77 -11.36
N LEU A 38 3.89 6.90 -11.45
CA LEU A 38 2.76 7.10 -12.35
C LEU A 38 1.70 7.95 -11.69
N ILE A 39 1.21 7.51 -10.53
CA ILE A 39 0.17 8.16 -9.73
C ILE A 39 0.55 8.08 -8.26
N LYS A 40 0.42 9.20 -7.54
CA LYS A 40 0.66 9.23 -6.09
C LYS A 40 -0.52 8.61 -5.35
N ARG A 41 -0.26 7.95 -4.22
CA ARG A 41 -1.34 7.56 -3.28
C ARG A 41 -2.24 8.77 -2.96
N GLY A 42 -3.53 8.50 -2.73
CA GLY A 42 -4.55 9.51 -2.60
C GLY A 42 -5.14 10.00 -3.93
N GLY A 43 -4.50 9.67 -5.06
CA GLY A 43 -5.04 9.93 -6.39
C GLY A 43 -6.42 9.28 -6.55
N ILE A 44 -7.35 10.07 -7.09
CA ILE A 44 -8.72 9.65 -7.36
C ILE A 44 -8.85 9.44 -8.86
N GLY A 45 -9.49 8.35 -9.25
CA GLY A 45 -9.76 8.06 -10.64
C GLY A 45 -11.03 7.23 -10.80
N THR A 46 -11.44 7.06 -12.05
CA THR A 46 -12.64 6.31 -12.40
C THR A 46 -12.25 5.03 -13.11
N VAL A 47 -12.84 3.90 -12.73
CA VAL A 47 -12.64 2.61 -13.42
C VAL A 47 -13.19 2.71 -14.84
N VAL A 48 -12.38 2.41 -15.85
CA VAL A 48 -12.78 2.47 -17.28
C VAL A 48 -12.76 1.11 -17.96
N ASP A 49 -12.03 0.14 -17.44
CA ASP A 49 -11.99 -1.24 -17.93
C ASP A 49 -11.57 -2.20 -16.82
N ILE A 50 -11.98 -3.46 -16.93
CA ILE A 50 -11.64 -4.53 -15.98
C ILE A 50 -11.09 -5.72 -16.77
N GLY A 51 -9.83 -6.03 -16.52
CA GLY A 51 -9.11 -7.12 -17.16
C GLY A 51 -8.55 -8.11 -16.16
N THR A 52 -7.78 -9.07 -16.68
CA THR A 52 -6.99 -10.00 -15.86
C THR A 52 -5.53 -9.99 -16.26
N PHE A 53 -4.66 -10.21 -15.29
CA PHE A 53 -3.23 -10.45 -15.43
C PHE A 53 -2.91 -11.87 -14.96
N LEU A 54 -2.00 -12.56 -15.65
CA LEU A 54 -1.63 -13.96 -15.36
C LEU A 54 -2.85 -14.86 -15.11
N GLN A 55 -3.78 -14.87 -16.07
CA GLN A 55 -5.02 -15.64 -16.15
C GLN A 55 -6.09 -15.30 -15.09
N ASP A 56 -5.72 -15.10 -13.81
CA ASP A 56 -6.69 -15.05 -12.71
C ASP A 56 -6.61 -13.80 -11.81
N GLN A 57 -5.62 -12.91 -11.99
CA GLN A 57 -5.49 -11.71 -11.15
C GLN A 57 -6.28 -10.55 -11.77
N ILE A 58 -7.30 -10.06 -11.08
CA ILE A 58 -8.07 -8.90 -11.54
C ILE A 58 -7.15 -7.67 -11.61
N ILE A 59 -7.28 -6.89 -12.69
CA ILE A 59 -6.68 -5.57 -12.85
C ILE A 59 -7.75 -4.58 -13.28
N TYR A 60 -7.86 -3.47 -12.57
CA TYR A 60 -8.72 -2.35 -12.92
C TYR A 60 -7.91 -1.33 -13.72
N SER A 61 -8.33 -1.00 -14.94
CA SER A 61 -7.81 0.16 -15.65
C SER A 61 -8.53 1.40 -15.10
N VAL A 62 -7.79 2.26 -14.41
CA VAL A 62 -8.34 3.45 -13.77
C VAL A 62 -7.84 4.69 -14.50
N HIS A 63 -8.76 5.56 -14.90
CA HIS A 63 -8.44 6.86 -15.49
C HIS A 63 -8.30 7.92 -14.40
N PHE A 64 -7.08 8.40 -14.20
CA PHE A 64 -6.75 9.52 -13.33
C PHE A 64 -6.73 10.79 -14.18
N LEU A 65 -7.79 11.58 -14.05
CA LEU A 65 -8.04 12.76 -14.90
C LEU A 65 -7.02 13.88 -14.67
N ASP A 66 -6.59 14.09 -13.43
CA ASP A 66 -5.65 15.16 -13.08
C ASP A 66 -4.28 14.93 -13.73
N GLU A 67 -3.85 13.68 -13.85
CA GLU A 67 -2.61 13.29 -14.52
C GLU A 67 -2.77 12.99 -16.03
N ASP A 68 -4.00 12.91 -16.53
CA ASP A 68 -4.37 12.45 -17.88
C ASP A 68 -3.77 11.07 -18.21
N ARG A 69 -4.01 10.08 -17.33
CA ARG A 69 -3.42 8.73 -17.43
C ARG A 69 -4.40 7.62 -17.09
N ILE A 70 -4.37 6.56 -17.89
CA ILE A 70 -5.01 5.28 -17.55
C ILE A 70 -3.95 4.33 -17.03
N VAL A 71 -4.10 3.87 -15.79
CA VAL A 71 -3.14 2.99 -15.12
C VAL A 71 -3.84 1.73 -14.63
N GLY A 72 -3.22 0.57 -14.83
CA GLY A 72 -3.68 -0.69 -14.26
C GLY A 72 -3.41 -0.74 -12.77
N CYS A 73 -4.44 -1.03 -11.98
CA CYS A 73 -4.40 -1.11 -10.52
C CYS A 73 -4.91 -2.47 -10.05
N ARG A 74 -4.22 -3.06 -9.08
CA ARG A 74 -4.66 -4.27 -8.40
C ARG A 74 -5.74 -3.95 -7.36
N PRO A 75 -6.65 -4.89 -7.03
CA PRO A 75 -7.67 -4.66 -6.01
C PRO A 75 -7.09 -4.14 -4.69
N GLU A 76 -5.97 -4.67 -4.22
CA GLU A 76 -5.33 -4.24 -2.97
C GLU A 76 -4.65 -2.85 -3.01
N GLU A 77 -4.68 -2.17 -4.16
CA GLU A 77 -4.17 -0.81 -4.34
C GLU A 77 -5.29 0.23 -4.30
N LEU A 78 -6.56 -0.19 -4.30
CA LEU A 78 -7.74 0.66 -4.39
C LEU A 78 -8.65 0.54 -3.16
N ILE A 79 -9.43 1.58 -2.92
CA ILE A 79 -10.60 1.60 -2.02
C ILE A 79 -11.73 2.38 -2.70
N ASP A 80 -12.97 2.20 -2.23
CA ASP A 80 -14.09 3.04 -2.66
C ASP A 80 -13.81 4.52 -2.37
N ILE A 81 -14.30 5.42 -3.22
CA ILE A 81 -14.11 6.87 -3.03
C ILE A 81 -14.64 7.39 -1.68
N ASN A 82 -15.70 6.75 -1.18
CA ASN A 82 -16.37 7.09 0.08
C ASN A 82 -15.75 6.40 1.29
N GLU A 83 -14.85 5.44 1.09
CA GLU A 83 -14.08 4.87 2.18
C GLU A 83 -13.11 5.91 2.76
N GLU A 84 -12.97 5.86 4.09
CA GLU A 84 -12.11 6.76 4.84
C GLU A 84 -10.64 6.53 4.43
N TRP A 85 -10.02 7.59 3.91
CA TRP A 85 -8.61 7.57 3.53
C TRP A 85 -7.80 8.40 4.50
N ILE A 86 -6.97 7.70 5.27
CA ILE A 86 -5.97 8.30 6.14
C ILE A 86 -4.61 8.16 5.45
N GLU A 87 -3.96 9.30 5.20
CA GLU A 87 -2.60 9.31 4.68
C GLU A 87 -1.62 8.73 5.71
N SER A 88 -0.83 7.75 5.30
CA SER A 88 0.22 7.15 6.12
C SER A 88 1.56 7.84 5.89
N ARG A 89 2.35 8.07 6.94
CA ARG A 89 3.72 8.59 6.83
C ARG A 89 4.64 7.68 6.03
N PHE A 90 4.50 6.36 6.15
CA PHE A 90 5.37 5.37 5.50
C PHE A 90 4.59 4.45 4.54
N GLU A 91 5.27 3.92 3.53
CA GLU A 91 4.73 2.95 2.56
C GLU A 91 5.31 1.54 2.74
N PHE A 92 4.69 0.56 2.07
CA PHE A 92 5.22 -0.80 1.98
C PHE A 92 6.68 -0.79 1.49
N ARG A 93 7.52 -1.61 2.13
CA ARG A 93 8.98 -1.75 1.92
C ARG A 93 9.84 -0.56 2.33
N GLU A 94 9.26 0.54 2.80
CA GLU A 94 10.07 1.60 3.38
C GLU A 94 10.77 1.13 4.65
N TRP A 95 11.97 1.68 4.86
CA TRP A 95 12.78 1.40 6.03
C TRP A 95 12.48 2.43 7.10
N VAL A 96 12.27 1.95 8.32
CA VAL A 96 11.91 2.74 9.49
C VAL A 96 12.74 2.33 10.69
N ARG A 97 12.70 3.15 11.73
CA ARG A 97 13.27 2.86 13.05
C ARG A 97 12.34 3.32 14.17
N PRO A 98 12.37 2.68 15.34
CA PRO A 98 11.73 3.20 16.53
C PRO A 98 12.38 4.51 16.98
N VAL A 99 11.55 5.45 17.44
CA VAL A 99 12.00 6.71 18.07
C VAL A 99 12.28 6.56 19.57
N CYS A 100 11.95 5.42 20.15
CA CYS A 100 12.26 5.03 21.52
C CYS A 100 12.27 3.50 21.63
N ASP A 101 12.74 2.98 22.76
CA ASP A 101 12.61 1.57 23.10
C ASP A 101 11.12 1.15 23.11
N ILE A 102 10.77 0.08 22.40
CA ILE A 102 9.41 -0.46 22.33
C ILE A 102 9.35 -1.77 23.13
N PRO A 103 8.77 -1.75 24.35
CA PRO A 103 8.56 -2.97 25.12
C PRO A 103 7.44 -3.82 24.50
N LEU A 104 7.67 -5.12 24.42
CA LEU A 104 6.70 -6.12 23.96
C LEU A 104 6.09 -6.84 25.16
N SER A 105 4.92 -7.44 24.95
CA SER A 105 4.16 -8.11 26.02
C SER A 105 4.85 -9.32 26.63
N ASP A 106 5.87 -9.87 25.96
CA ASP A 106 6.66 -11.03 26.40
C ASP A 106 7.98 -10.63 27.10
N GLY A 107 8.17 -9.34 27.40
CA GLY A 107 9.35 -8.83 28.10
C GLY A 107 10.56 -8.55 27.20
N ILE A 108 10.44 -8.77 25.89
CA ILE A 108 11.45 -8.35 24.90
C ILE A 108 11.27 -6.85 24.62
N THR A 109 12.35 -6.15 24.31
CA THR A 109 12.32 -4.75 23.88
C THR A 109 12.93 -4.63 22.49
N ILE A 110 12.26 -3.91 21.58
CA ILE A 110 12.88 -3.44 20.33
C ILE A 110 13.65 -2.16 20.68
N PRO A 111 14.99 -2.13 20.54
CA PRO A 111 15.76 -0.94 20.87
C PRO A 111 15.44 0.24 19.96
N GLU A 112 15.52 1.45 20.51
CA GLU A 112 15.53 2.69 19.73
C GLU A 112 16.54 2.60 18.56
N GLY A 113 16.16 3.14 17.40
CA GLY A 113 17.04 3.18 16.24
C GLY A 113 17.20 1.85 15.50
N ASN A 114 16.71 0.73 16.03
CA ASN A 114 16.79 -0.55 15.35
C ASN A 114 16.06 -0.51 14.00
N ARG A 115 16.69 -1.05 12.97
CA ARG A 115 16.16 -1.02 11.63
C ARG A 115 14.99 -2.00 11.47
N GLY A 116 13.92 -1.53 10.84
CA GLY A 116 12.79 -2.36 10.44
C GLY A 116 12.24 -1.98 9.07
N GLN A 117 11.52 -2.91 8.45
CA GLN A 117 10.87 -2.69 7.16
C GLN A 117 9.34 -2.77 7.31
N ILE A 118 8.64 -1.83 6.68
CA ILE A 118 7.18 -1.86 6.60
C ILE A 118 6.74 -3.01 5.71
N ILE A 119 6.02 -3.97 6.29
CA ILE A 119 5.44 -5.12 5.58
C ILE A 119 3.96 -4.86 5.24
N ARG A 120 3.26 -4.07 6.05
CA ARG A 120 1.85 -3.72 5.80
C ARG A 120 1.50 -2.38 6.46
N VAL A 121 0.72 -1.57 5.75
CA VAL A 121 0.06 -0.38 6.32
C VAL A 121 -1.32 -0.81 6.82
N MET A 122 -1.63 -0.50 8.07
CA MET A 122 -2.91 -0.77 8.73
C MET A 122 -3.59 0.56 9.03
N ARG A 123 -4.82 0.72 8.55
CA ARG A 123 -5.68 1.86 8.88
C ARG A 123 -6.73 1.36 9.88
N ILE A 124 -6.73 1.94 11.07
CA ILE A 124 -7.59 1.59 12.19
C ILE A 124 -8.49 2.80 12.43
N PRO A 125 -9.77 2.76 12.01
CA PRO A 125 -10.71 3.85 12.21
C PRO A 125 -10.87 4.21 13.69
N PRO A 126 -11.19 5.48 14.03
CA PRO A 126 -11.43 6.58 13.08
C PRO A 126 -10.14 7.21 12.52
N ASP A 127 -9.05 7.32 13.28
CA ASP A 127 -7.91 8.17 12.85
C ASP A 127 -6.54 7.59 13.22
N LYS A 128 -6.33 6.27 13.13
CA LYS A 128 -5.05 5.66 13.52
C LYS A 128 -4.41 4.89 12.37
N VAL A 129 -3.16 5.27 12.05
CA VAL A 129 -2.28 4.45 11.22
C VAL A 129 -1.38 3.61 12.14
N ALA A 130 -1.31 2.32 11.85
CA ALA A 130 -0.33 1.42 12.40
C ALA A 130 0.33 0.64 11.26
N TYR A 131 1.46 0.01 11.56
CA TYR A 131 2.22 -0.73 10.57
C TYR A 131 2.51 -2.13 11.09
N HIS A 132 2.42 -3.14 10.23
CA HIS A 132 3.18 -4.35 10.46
C HIS A 132 4.62 -4.10 10.04
N VAL A 133 5.52 -4.13 11.01
CA VAL A 133 6.95 -3.91 10.81
C VAL A 133 7.69 -5.20 11.13
N HIS A 134 8.65 -5.56 10.30
CA HIS A 134 9.63 -6.59 10.60
C HIS A 134 10.94 -5.90 11.02
N PHE A 135 11.34 -6.03 12.29
CA PHE A 135 12.59 -5.46 12.81
C PHE A 135 13.74 -6.46 12.76
N GLU A 136 14.94 -5.98 12.47
CA GLU A 136 16.16 -6.78 12.45
C GLU A 136 16.51 -7.33 13.85
N ALA A 137 16.17 -6.62 14.93
CA ALA A 137 16.36 -7.09 16.30
C ALA A 137 15.50 -8.31 16.66
N GLN A 138 14.42 -8.58 15.92
CA GLN A 138 13.53 -9.74 16.13
C GLN A 138 13.19 -10.42 14.79
N PRO A 139 14.16 -11.14 14.19
CA PRO A 139 13.97 -11.82 12.91
C PRO A 139 12.75 -12.77 12.91
N GLY A 140 11.96 -12.73 11.84
CA GLY A 140 10.81 -13.61 11.67
C GLY A 140 9.53 -13.19 12.42
N ARG A 141 9.58 -12.10 13.19
CA ARG A 141 8.41 -11.59 13.92
C ARG A 141 7.86 -10.32 13.26
N LEU A 142 6.57 -10.35 12.93
CA LEU A 142 5.83 -9.15 12.52
C LEU A 142 5.20 -8.49 13.74
N LEU A 143 5.46 -7.19 13.91
CA LEU A 143 4.95 -6.40 15.02
C LEU A 143 4.04 -5.29 14.51
N GLN A 144 2.90 -5.09 15.17
CA GLN A 144 2.03 -3.95 14.90
C GLN A 144 2.52 -2.73 15.69
N ILE A 145 3.01 -1.71 15.00
CA ILE A 145 3.58 -0.50 15.58
C ILE A 145 2.75 0.72 15.17
N PRO A 146 2.25 1.52 16.13
CA PRO A 146 1.63 2.82 15.83
C PRO A 146 2.59 3.74 15.07
N GLU A 147 2.05 4.53 14.14
CA GLU A 147 2.84 5.43 13.31
C GLU A 147 3.73 6.40 14.10
N GLY A 148 3.21 6.96 15.19
CA GLY A 148 3.94 7.92 16.02
C GLY A 148 5.18 7.36 16.73
N LEU A 149 5.41 6.05 16.71
CA LEU A 149 6.61 5.42 17.27
C LEU A 149 7.72 5.22 16.24
N LEU A 150 7.50 5.61 14.97
CA LEU A 150 8.40 5.34 13.87
C LEU A 150 8.90 6.62 13.19
N GLU A 151 10.17 6.58 12.79
CA GLU A 151 10.79 7.53 11.89
C GLU A 151 11.40 6.82 10.68
N SER A 152 11.66 7.58 9.61
CA SER A 152 12.39 7.04 8.47
C SER A 152 13.78 6.58 8.91
N TYR A 153 14.22 5.45 8.38
CA TYR A 153 15.60 5.01 8.53
C TYR A 153 16.38 5.50 7.30
N GLU A 154 17.06 6.64 7.45
CA GLU A 154 18.06 7.08 6.50
C GLU A 154 19.37 6.38 6.86
N SER A 155 19.96 5.65 5.91
CA SER A 155 21.32 5.16 6.10
C SER A 155 22.24 6.39 6.02
N GLU A 156 22.91 6.73 7.11
CA GLU A 156 24.08 7.60 7.03
C GLU A 156 25.08 6.88 6.10
N TYR A 157 25.32 7.47 4.92
CA TYR A 157 26.32 7.02 3.95
C TYR A 157 27.68 7.62 4.29
#